data_AF-A0A949Q929-F1
#
_entry.id   AF-A0A949Q929-F1
#
_cell.length_a   1.000
_cell.length_b   1.000
_cell.length_c   1.000
_cell.angle_alpha   90.00
_cell.angle_beta   90.00
_cell.angle_gamma   90.00
#
_symmetry.space_group_name_H-M   'P 1'
#
loop_
_entity.id
_entity.type
_entity.pdbx_description
1 polymer ?
#
loop_
_entity_poly.entity_id
_entity_poly.type
_entity_poly.pdbx_seq_one_letter_code
_entity_poly.pdbx_strand_id
1 'polypeptide(L)'
;AVVAFDPMSPITGGALLGDRLRVDFNAVDDKVFYRSLAIVGEDYRSLPEIIGLIGAAGFDTLIIETVGAGQNDVAIRQHVDRTAVVVVPGMGDSVQMDKAGILEIADLFVANKADHAGEAKLVRELLDIAGGRPILETIATEGKGVVELLDALLK
;
A
#
# COMPACT_ATOMS: atom_id res chain seq x y z
N ALA A 1 8.44 11.59 -1.29
CA ALA A 1 9.33 10.49 -0.88
C ALA A 1 8.54 9.19 -0.82
N VAL A 2 9.22 8.05 -1.02
CA VAL A 2 8.65 6.70 -0.92
C VAL A 2 9.51 5.87 0.03
N VAL A 3 8.86 5.20 0.99
CA VAL A 3 9.49 4.19 1.85
C VAL A 3 8.74 2.87 1.65
N ALA A 4 9.43 1.86 1.14
CA ALA A 4 8.87 0.51 0.99
C ALA A 4 9.45 -0.40 2.06
N PHE A 5 8.59 -1.16 2.72
CA PHE A 5 8.98 -2.15 3.71
C PHE A 5 8.94 -3.55 3.09
N ASP A 6 10.06 -4.27 3.15
CA ASP A 6 10.16 -5.66 2.71
C ASP A 6 10.30 -6.57 3.95
N PRO A 7 9.84 -7.85 3.89
CA PRO A 7 9.93 -8.75 5.03
C PRO A 7 11.39 -9.16 5.29
N MET A 8 11.82 -9.04 6.53
CA MET A 8 13.08 -9.60 7.00
C MET A 8 12.87 -11.07 7.41
N SER A 9 13.74 -11.96 6.95
CA SER A 9 13.72 -13.37 7.35
C SER A 9 14.04 -13.50 8.84
N PRO A 10 13.13 -14.06 9.67
CA PRO A 10 13.40 -14.28 11.09
C PRO A 10 14.47 -15.36 11.33
N ILE A 11 14.77 -16.18 10.31
CA ILE A 11 15.72 -17.29 10.42
C ILE A 11 17.14 -16.85 10.02
N THR A 12 17.26 -16.16 8.88
CA THR A 12 18.58 -15.80 8.32
C THR A 12 18.99 -14.37 8.62
N GLY A 13 18.05 -13.52 9.05
CA GLY A 13 18.26 -12.07 9.24
C GLY A 13 18.46 -11.30 7.93
N GLY A 14 18.41 -11.97 6.77
CA GLY A 14 18.47 -11.34 5.46
C GLY A 14 17.11 -10.83 5.01
N ALA A 15 17.10 -9.87 4.09
CA ALA A 15 15.90 -9.38 3.43
C ALA A 15 16.13 -9.31 1.91
N LEU A 16 15.13 -9.75 1.15
CA LEU A 16 15.07 -9.49 -0.28
C LEU A 16 14.27 -8.21 -0.46
N LEU A 17 14.93 -7.13 -0.91
CA LEU A 17 14.26 -5.84 -1.14
C LEU A 17 13.58 -5.86 -2.51
N GLY A 18 12.49 -6.61 -2.60
CA GLY A 18 11.81 -7.00 -3.83
C GLY A 18 11.01 -5.86 -4.45
N ASP A 19 10.44 -4.99 -3.64
CA ASP A 19 9.57 -3.91 -4.14
C ASP A 19 10.37 -2.92 -4.99
N ARG A 20 11.61 -2.66 -4.59
CA ARG A 20 12.55 -1.84 -5.36
C ARG A 20 12.77 -2.37 -6.78
N LEU A 21 12.71 -3.69 -7.00
CA LEU A 21 12.95 -4.29 -8.31
C LEU A 21 11.79 -4.06 -9.29
N ARG A 22 10.62 -3.65 -8.80
CA ARG A 22 9.43 -3.34 -9.61
C ARG A 22 9.39 -1.89 -10.09
N VAL A 23 10.26 -1.02 -9.55
CA VAL A 23 10.31 0.40 -9.88
C VAL A 23 11.26 0.64 -11.06
N ASP A 24 10.75 1.24 -12.14
CA ASP A 24 11.59 1.73 -13.23
C ASP A 24 12.20 3.08 -12.85
N PHE A 25 13.39 3.05 -12.24
CA PHE A 25 14.11 4.25 -11.83
C PHE A 25 14.54 5.16 -13.00
N ASN A 26 14.45 4.71 -14.26
CA ASN A 26 14.70 5.59 -15.41
C ASN A 26 13.50 6.49 -15.72
N ALA A 27 12.31 6.11 -15.25
CA ALA A 27 11.07 6.87 -15.41
C ALA A 27 10.73 7.73 -14.19
N VAL A 28 11.50 7.59 -13.10
CA VAL A 28 11.30 8.32 -11.84
C VAL A 28 12.04 9.66 -11.90
N ASP A 29 11.35 10.76 -11.55
CA ASP A 29 11.95 12.09 -11.47
C ASP A 29 13.03 12.14 -10.38
N ASP A 30 14.13 12.85 -10.63
CA ASP A 30 15.27 12.99 -9.70
C ASP A 30 14.87 13.59 -8.32
N LYS A 31 13.73 14.27 -8.24
CA LYS A 31 13.17 14.81 -6.99
C LYS A 31 12.52 13.72 -6.13
N VAL A 32 12.35 12.50 -6.63
CA VAL A 32 11.75 11.40 -5.86
C VAL A 32 12.83 10.66 -5.07
N PHE A 33 12.80 10.82 -3.75
CA PHE A 33 13.54 9.93 -2.86
C PHE A 33 12.78 8.61 -2.67
N TYR A 34 13.46 7.49 -2.91
CA TYR A 34 12.95 6.13 -2.68
C TYR A 34 13.88 5.34 -1.76
N ARG A 35 13.35 4.72 -0.71
CA ARG A 35 14.09 3.88 0.22
C ARG A 35 13.36 2.56 0.50
N SER A 36 14.06 1.44 0.36
CA SER A 36 13.60 0.16 0.90
C SER A 36 14.16 -0.08 2.29
N LEU A 37 13.34 -0.57 3.19
CA LEU A 37 13.68 -0.96 4.56
C LEU A 37 13.21 -2.40 4.80
N ALA A 38 13.96 -3.14 5.61
CA ALA A 38 13.56 -4.46 6.03
C ALA A 38 12.93 -4.40 7.43
N ILE A 39 11.83 -5.12 7.65
CA ILE A 39 11.09 -5.11 8.91
C ILE A 39 10.72 -6.53 9.34
N VAL A 40 10.61 -6.77 10.64
CA VAL A 40 10.14 -8.04 11.21
C VAL A 40 8.72 -7.83 11.71
N GLY A 41 7.74 -8.51 11.11
CA GLY A 41 6.32 -8.29 11.41
C GLY A 41 5.93 -6.83 11.19
N GLU A 42 5.18 -6.25 12.13
CA GLU A 42 4.72 -4.86 12.09
C GLU A 42 5.51 -3.91 13.00
N ASP A 43 6.82 -4.07 13.06
CA ASP A 43 7.66 -3.23 13.91
C ASP A 43 7.91 -1.83 13.33
N TYR A 44 6.90 -0.97 13.34
CA TYR A 44 6.98 0.41 12.86
C TYR A 44 7.55 1.40 13.88
N ARG A 45 8.25 0.95 14.93
CA ARG A 45 8.74 1.83 16.02
C ARG A 45 9.67 2.95 15.53
N SER A 46 10.41 2.72 14.45
CA SER A 46 11.31 3.72 13.84
C SER A 46 10.61 4.68 12.89
N LEU A 47 9.34 4.41 12.53
CA LEU A 47 8.62 5.18 11.53
C LEU A 47 8.40 6.65 11.92
N PRO A 48 8.10 7.02 13.18
CA PRO A 48 8.01 8.43 13.57
C PRO A 48 9.30 9.22 13.33
N GLU A 49 10.47 8.61 13.60
CA GLU A 49 11.77 9.24 13.33
C GLU A 49 12.02 9.38 11.83
N ILE A 50 11.68 8.34 11.05
CA ILE A 50 11.79 8.36 9.58
C ILE A 50 10.91 9.47 8.99
N ILE A 51 9.66 9.58 9.43
CA ILE A 51 8.72 10.65 9.01
C ILE A 51 9.33 12.03 9.32
N GLY A 52 9.86 12.22 10.54
CA GLY A 52 10.51 13.47 10.94
C GLY A 52 11.72 13.82 10.07
N LEU A 53 12.56 12.84 9.75
CA LEU A 53 13.73 13.04 8.88
C LEU A 53 13.32 13.39 7.44
N ILE A 54 12.31 12.70 6.89
CA ILE A 54 11.80 12.95 5.55
C ILE A 54 11.20 14.35 5.45
N GLY A 55 10.39 14.76 6.45
CA GLY A 55 9.85 16.11 6.52
C GLY A 55 10.95 17.18 6.65
N ALA A 56 11.95 16.95 7.52
CA ALA A 56 13.09 17.87 7.67
C ALA A 56 13.96 17.98 6.41
N ALA A 57 13.95 16.95 5.55
CA ALA A 57 14.62 16.96 4.25
C ALA A 57 13.82 17.72 3.17
N GLY A 58 12.65 18.28 3.49
CA GLY A 58 11.86 19.11 2.59
C GLY A 58 10.89 18.33 1.69
N PHE A 59 10.53 17.10 2.05
CA PHE A 59 9.48 16.35 1.35
C PHE A 59 8.12 16.62 1.98
N ASP A 60 7.18 17.14 1.16
CA ASP A 60 5.82 17.44 1.59
C ASP A 60 4.87 16.23 1.55
N THR A 61 5.31 15.14 0.93
CA THR A 61 4.50 13.91 0.76
C THR A 61 5.36 12.68 0.94
N LEU A 62 4.88 11.75 1.76
CA LEU A 62 5.51 10.45 2.01
C LEU A 62 4.51 9.33 1.71
N ILE A 63 4.85 8.49 0.75
CA ILE A 63 4.12 7.25 0.47
C ILE A 63 4.85 6.10 1.17
N ILE A 64 4.11 5.29 1.90
CA ILE A 64 4.63 4.11 2.59
C ILE A 64 3.98 2.86 1.98
N GLU A 65 4.79 1.96 1.48
CA GLU A 65 4.37 0.60 1.09
C GLU A 65 4.71 -0.35 2.23
N THR A 66 3.72 -1.09 2.71
CA THR A 66 3.94 -2.14 3.71
C THR A 66 4.42 -3.42 3.05
N VAL A 67 4.90 -4.36 3.86
CA VAL A 67 5.42 -5.68 3.45
C VAL A 67 4.46 -6.46 2.57
N GLY A 68 3.16 -6.32 2.84
CA GLY A 68 2.14 -7.07 2.15
C GLY A 68 2.03 -8.52 2.63
N ALA A 69 0.81 -9.05 2.48
CA ALA A 69 0.41 -10.41 2.81
C ALA A 69 0.52 -10.80 4.29
N GLY A 70 -0.34 -10.21 5.12
CA GLY A 70 -0.66 -10.73 6.44
C GLY A 70 -1.92 -10.13 7.06
N GLN A 71 -2.63 -10.94 7.86
CA GLN A 71 -3.84 -10.54 8.60
C GLN A 71 -3.59 -9.48 9.68
N ASN A 72 -2.37 -8.96 9.76
CA ASN A 72 -1.93 -8.16 10.88
C ASN A 72 -1.51 -6.76 10.49
N ASP A 73 -1.34 -6.38 9.21
CA ASP A 73 -0.80 -5.07 8.73
C ASP A 73 -1.69 -3.83 9.06
N VAL A 74 -2.15 -3.70 10.30
CA VAL A 74 -3.03 -2.64 10.80
C VAL A 74 -2.29 -1.59 11.63
N ALA A 75 -1.12 -1.91 12.18
CA ALA A 75 -0.35 -1.00 13.03
C ALA A 75 0.10 0.27 12.29
N ILE A 76 0.28 0.17 10.97
CA ILE A 76 0.64 1.32 10.11
C ILE A 76 -0.37 2.47 10.25
N ARG A 77 -1.64 2.18 10.55
CA ARG A 77 -2.72 3.18 10.64
C ARG A 77 -2.46 4.24 11.71
N GLN A 78 -1.66 3.93 12.73
CA GLN A 78 -1.30 4.86 13.79
C GLN A 78 -0.22 5.87 13.37
N HIS A 79 0.43 5.64 12.23
CA HIS A 79 1.58 6.42 11.77
C HIS A 79 1.32 7.22 10.50
N VAL A 80 0.17 7.03 9.84
CA VAL A 80 -0.14 7.65 8.55
C VAL A 80 -1.48 8.38 8.59
N ASP A 81 -1.60 9.44 7.79
CA ASP A 81 -2.82 10.24 7.70
C ASP A 81 -3.96 9.47 7.01
N ARG A 82 -3.61 8.73 5.95
CA ARG A 82 -4.55 7.93 5.15
C ARG A 82 -3.95 6.60 4.73
N THR A 83 -4.83 5.64 4.52
CA THR A 83 -4.49 4.32 3.97
C THR A 83 -5.33 4.00 2.74
N ALA A 84 -4.67 3.38 1.75
CA ALA A 84 -5.33 2.72 0.63
C ALA A 84 -5.10 1.21 0.76
N VAL A 85 -6.18 0.44 0.76
CA VAL A 85 -6.08 -1.03 0.72
C VAL A 85 -6.22 -1.49 -0.72
N VAL A 86 -5.11 -2.02 -1.26
CA VAL A 86 -5.03 -2.50 -2.64
C VAL A 86 -5.35 -3.99 -2.70
N VAL A 87 -6.37 -4.35 -3.47
CA VAL A 87 -6.80 -5.73 -3.73
C VAL A 87 -6.82 -6.01 -5.23
N VAL A 88 -6.69 -7.28 -5.62
CA VAL A 88 -6.70 -7.71 -7.02
C VAL A 88 -7.71 -8.83 -7.26
N PRO A 89 -8.27 -8.97 -8.48
CA PRO A 89 -9.20 -10.05 -8.80
C PRO A 89 -8.58 -11.43 -8.53
N GLY A 90 -9.35 -12.31 -7.88
CA GLY A 90 -8.94 -13.69 -7.62
C GLY A 90 -8.04 -13.90 -6.39
N MET A 91 -7.82 -12.87 -5.56
CA MET A 91 -6.96 -12.97 -4.36
C MET A 91 -7.55 -13.81 -3.20
N GLY A 92 -8.77 -14.33 -3.35
CA GLY A 92 -9.49 -15.10 -2.31
C GLY A 92 -10.76 -14.39 -1.85
N ASP A 93 -11.46 -14.99 -0.89
CA ASP A 93 -12.74 -14.48 -0.38
C ASP A 93 -12.52 -13.14 0.35
N SER A 94 -13.11 -12.06 -0.13
CA SER A 94 -13.10 -10.73 0.53
C SER A 94 -13.51 -10.80 2.02
N VAL A 95 -14.35 -11.78 2.37
CA VAL A 95 -14.74 -12.13 3.74
C VAL A 95 -13.54 -12.55 4.62
N GLN A 96 -12.50 -13.14 4.05
CA GLN A 96 -11.27 -13.46 4.79
C GLN A 96 -10.39 -12.22 5.02
N MET A 97 -10.45 -11.23 4.12
CA MET A 97 -9.81 -9.93 4.36
C MET A 97 -10.55 -9.17 5.48
N ASP A 98 -11.87 -9.25 5.53
CA ASP A 98 -12.70 -8.64 6.60
C ASP A 98 -12.33 -9.14 8.00
N LYS A 99 -12.06 -10.45 8.14
CA LYS A 99 -11.66 -11.06 9.42
C LYS A 99 -10.31 -10.58 9.96
N ALA A 100 -9.51 -9.87 9.17
CA ALA A 100 -8.16 -9.46 9.51
C ALA A 100 -8.05 -8.02 10.03
N GLY A 101 -9.15 -7.25 10.11
CA GLY A 101 -9.09 -5.83 10.48
C GLY A 101 -8.43 -4.93 9.42
N ILE A 102 -7.88 -5.51 8.34
CA ILE A 102 -7.28 -4.74 7.24
C ILE A 102 -8.31 -3.88 6.52
N LEU A 103 -9.57 -4.32 6.48
CA LEU A 103 -10.66 -3.51 5.96
C LEU A 103 -11.00 -2.36 6.90
N GLU A 104 -10.75 -2.45 8.21
CA GLU A 104 -11.07 -1.38 9.17
C GLU A 104 -10.12 -0.20 9.04
N ILE A 105 -8.87 -0.43 8.66
CA ILE A 105 -7.89 0.66 8.51
C ILE A 105 -8.11 1.48 7.24
N ALA A 106 -8.76 0.90 6.22
CA ALA A 106 -8.93 1.49 4.90
C ALA A 106 -9.71 2.81 4.95
N ASP A 107 -9.11 3.89 4.46
CA ASP A 107 -9.83 5.13 4.15
C ASP A 107 -10.43 5.06 2.73
N LEU A 108 -9.78 4.31 1.83
CA LEU A 108 -10.31 3.92 0.52
C LEU A 108 -9.81 2.52 0.10
N PHE A 109 -10.50 1.92 -0.86
CA PHE A 109 -10.13 0.66 -1.49
C PHE A 109 -9.67 0.87 -2.92
N VAL A 110 -8.70 0.07 -3.35
CA VAL A 110 -8.21 0.05 -4.72
C VAL A 110 -8.39 -1.36 -5.29
N ALA A 111 -9.24 -1.50 -6.30
CA ALA A 111 -9.35 -2.69 -7.13
C ALA A 111 -8.34 -2.59 -8.29
N ASN A 112 -7.11 -3.04 -8.04
CA ASN A 112 -6.05 -3.02 -9.05
C ASN A 112 -6.14 -4.24 -9.96
N LYS A 113 -5.59 -4.12 -11.18
CA LYS A 113 -5.74 -5.09 -12.28
C LYS A 113 -7.20 -5.21 -12.74
N ALA A 114 -7.85 -4.07 -12.90
CA ALA A 114 -9.24 -3.99 -13.36
C ALA A 114 -9.44 -4.52 -14.80
N ASP A 115 -8.37 -4.80 -15.53
CA ASP A 115 -8.36 -5.49 -16.83
C ASP A 115 -8.49 -7.03 -16.71
N HIS A 116 -8.37 -7.60 -15.51
CA HIS A 116 -8.42 -9.04 -15.30
C HIS A 116 -9.83 -9.58 -15.07
N ALA A 117 -10.04 -10.83 -15.50
CA ALA A 117 -11.28 -11.55 -15.23
C ALA A 117 -11.53 -11.67 -13.72
N GLY A 118 -12.77 -11.36 -13.30
CA GLY A 118 -13.17 -11.35 -11.90
C GLY A 118 -13.18 -9.96 -11.25
N GLU A 119 -12.78 -8.90 -11.97
CA GLU A 119 -12.92 -7.50 -11.53
C GLU A 119 -14.34 -7.20 -11.04
N ALA A 120 -15.37 -7.41 -11.88
CA ALA A 120 -16.75 -7.08 -11.49
C ALA A 120 -17.23 -7.82 -10.24
N LYS A 121 -16.71 -9.03 -9.99
CA LYS A 121 -16.98 -9.78 -8.76
C LYS A 121 -16.28 -9.12 -7.57
N LEU A 122 -15.01 -8.75 -7.71
CA LEU A 122 -14.24 -8.06 -6.67
C LEU A 122 -14.88 -6.71 -6.30
N VAL A 123 -15.27 -5.89 -7.27
CA VAL A 123 -15.91 -4.59 -7.00
C VAL A 123 -17.22 -4.78 -6.26
N ARG A 124 -18.02 -5.79 -6.66
CA ARG A 124 -19.26 -6.13 -5.94
C ARG A 124 -19.00 -6.52 -4.49
N GLU A 125 -18.00 -7.37 -4.25
CA GLU A 125 -17.60 -7.75 -2.90
C GLU A 125 -17.08 -6.56 -2.08
N LEU A 126 -16.31 -5.66 -2.69
CA LEU A 126 -15.86 -4.43 -2.05
C LEU A 126 -17.03 -3.52 -1.68
N LEU A 127 -18.06 -3.41 -2.52
CA LEU A 127 -19.25 -2.61 -2.20
C LEU A 127 -19.96 -3.09 -0.93
N ASP A 128 -19.97 -4.40 -0.70
CA ASP A 128 -20.61 -5.00 0.49
C ASP A 128 -19.85 -4.66 1.79
N ILE A 129 -18.51 -4.48 1.72
CA ILE A 129 -17.63 -4.28 2.89
C ILE A 129 -17.08 -2.85 3.02
N ALA A 130 -17.17 -2.03 1.97
CA ALA A 130 -16.58 -0.70 1.96
C ALA A 130 -17.30 0.27 2.89
N GLY A 131 -18.55 0.00 3.30
CA GLY A 131 -19.25 0.83 4.29
C GLY A 131 -19.35 2.31 3.86
N GLY A 132 -19.47 2.58 2.56
CA GLY A 132 -19.52 3.92 1.99
C GLY A 132 -18.17 4.57 1.69
N ARG A 133 -17.04 3.91 2.02
CA ARG A 133 -15.70 4.37 1.63
C ARG A 133 -15.49 4.27 0.12
N PRO A 134 -14.68 5.14 -0.49
CA PRO A 134 -14.43 5.11 -1.93
C PRO A 134 -13.78 3.80 -2.37
N ILE A 135 -14.18 3.33 -3.56
CA ILE A 135 -13.54 2.22 -4.27
C ILE A 135 -13.07 2.79 -5.60
N LEU A 136 -11.77 2.63 -5.89
CA LEU A 136 -11.14 3.07 -7.13
C LEU A 136 -10.60 1.87 -7.89
N GLU A 137 -10.87 1.82 -9.19
CA GLU A 137 -10.32 0.79 -10.07
C GLU A 137 -9.04 1.30 -10.72
N THR A 138 -8.01 0.46 -10.76
CA THR A 138 -6.73 0.81 -11.39
C THR A 138 -6.19 -0.29 -12.28
N ILE A 139 -5.43 0.11 -13.30
CA ILE A 139 -4.58 -0.80 -14.07
C ILE A 139 -3.17 -0.23 -13.99
N ALA A 140 -2.43 -0.61 -12.93
CA ALA A 140 -1.13 -0.02 -12.62
C ALA A 140 -0.12 -0.10 -13.77
N THR A 141 -0.15 -1.20 -14.54
CA THR A 141 0.73 -1.42 -15.71
C THR A 141 0.44 -0.48 -16.88
N GLU A 142 -0.74 0.13 -16.92
CA GLU A 142 -1.15 1.11 -17.94
C GLU A 142 -1.26 2.54 -17.38
N GLY A 143 -1.01 2.73 -16.09
CA GLY A 143 -1.19 4.02 -15.39
C GLY A 143 -2.65 4.47 -15.24
N LYS A 144 -3.63 3.66 -15.62
CA LYS A 144 -5.06 4.02 -15.54
C LYS A 144 -5.54 4.03 -14.08
N GLY A 145 -6.27 5.07 -13.70
CA GLY A 145 -6.81 5.25 -12.35
C GLY A 145 -5.79 5.72 -11.31
N VAL A 146 -4.50 5.81 -11.66
CA VAL A 146 -3.42 6.13 -10.72
C VAL A 146 -3.45 7.60 -10.30
N VAL A 147 -3.79 8.51 -11.22
CA VAL A 147 -3.91 9.95 -10.92
C VAL A 147 -5.10 10.19 -9.99
N GLU A 148 -6.23 9.56 -10.29
CA GLU A 148 -7.45 9.64 -9.47
C GLU A 148 -7.23 9.06 -8.06
N LEU A 149 -6.46 7.98 -7.96
CA LEU A 149 -6.02 7.42 -6.67
C LEU A 149 -5.16 8.41 -5.89
N LEU A 150 -4.16 9.01 -6.54
CA LEU A 150 -3.31 10.01 -5.90
C LEU A 150 -4.13 11.21 -5.40
N ASP A 151 -5.03 11.73 -6.22
CA ASP A 151 -5.91 12.83 -5.85
C ASP A 151 -6.82 12.46 -4.67
N ALA A 152 -7.34 11.23 -4.63
CA ALA A 152 -8.16 10.77 -3.50
C ALA A 152 -7.36 10.63 -2.20
N LEU A 153 -6.08 10.26 -2.28
CA LEU A 153 -5.19 10.17 -1.12
C LEU A 153 -4.73 11.54 -0.60
N LEU A 154 -4.59 12.54 -1.49
CA LEU A 154 -4.07 13.87 -1.12
C LEU A 154 -5.13 14.93 -0.77
N LYS A 155 -6.41 14.70 -1.12
CA LYS A 155 -7.53 15.50 -0.60
C LYS A 155 -7.66 15.39 0.90
#